data_AF-A0A8I1FPL2-F1
#
_entry.id   AF-A0A8I1FPL2-F1
#
_cell.length_a   1.000
_cell.length_b   1.000
_cell.length_c   1.000
_cell.angle_alpha   90.00
_cell.angle_beta   90.00
_cell.angle_gamma   90.00
#
_symmetry.space_group_name_H-M   'P 1'
#
loop_
_entity.id
_entity.type
_entity.pdbx_description
1 polymer ?
#
loop_
_entity_poly.entity_id
_entity_poly.type
_entity_poly.pdbx_seq_one_letter_code
_entity_poly.pdbx_strand_id
1 'polypeptide(L)'
;MDELSKEAKRTLREGLKAYDKEIWDLISYSRDSDILKYDPAYITTNTDIHDKAIKCLNNLKQYLEQGKIEHRFLERAYQLGLRNLNKIVSNQPRSYVRWHLNNARCELLSEMRKDWGSCRINIIYIHPDA
;
A
#
# COMPACT_ATOMS: atom_id res chain seq x y z
N MET A 1 -12.86 -15.81 -19.53
CA MET A 1 -12.56 -15.02 -18.32
C MET A 1 -12.82 -13.59 -18.75
N ASP A 2 -13.92 -13.01 -18.30
CA ASP A 2 -14.37 -11.74 -18.86
C ASP A 2 -13.36 -10.64 -18.53
N GLU A 3 -12.84 -10.04 -19.60
CA GLU A 3 -11.84 -9.01 -19.51
C GLU A 3 -12.47 -7.76 -18.89
N LEU A 4 -11.86 -7.21 -17.84
CA LEU A 4 -12.34 -5.98 -17.23
C LEU A 4 -12.54 -4.90 -18.30
N SER A 5 -13.64 -4.15 -18.21
CA SER A 5 -13.90 -3.04 -19.13
C SER A 5 -12.78 -2.00 -19.05
N LYS A 6 -12.61 -1.19 -20.11
CA LYS A 6 -11.59 -0.12 -20.12
C LYS A 6 -11.73 0.81 -18.91
N GLU A 7 -12.96 1.12 -18.52
CA GLU A 7 -13.28 1.93 -17.37
C GLU A 7 -12.90 1.23 -16.06
N ALA A 8 -13.28 -0.04 -15.91
CA ALA A 8 -12.93 -0.82 -14.74
C ALA A 8 -11.41 -0.97 -14.56
N LYS A 9 -10.68 -1.16 -15.66
CA LYS A 9 -9.20 -1.15 -15.68
C LYS A 9 -8.63 0.21 -15.29
N ARG A 10 -9.29 1.32 -15.63
CA ARG A 10 -8.87 2.67 -15.23
C ARG A 10 -9.03 2.85 -13.73
N THR A 11 -10.23 2.61 -13.20
CA THR A 11 -10.54 2.68 -11.76
C THR A 11 -9.58 1.81 -10.95
N LEU A 12 -9.34 0.57 -11.40
CA LEU A 12 -8.40 -0.33 -10.75
C LEU A 12 -6.98 0.24 -10.66
N ARG A 13 -6.46 0.78 -11.77
CA ARG A 13 -5.12 1.36 -11.81
C ARG A 13 -5.00 2.62 -10.96
N GLU A 14 -6.04 3.45 -10.91
CA GLU A 14 -6.06 4.66 -10.08
C GLU A 14 -6.05 4.31 -8.59
N GLY A 15 -6.89 3.36 -8.16
CA GLY A 15 -6.90 2.89 -6.77
C GLY A 15 -5.56 2.31 -6.35
N LEU A 16 -4.97 1.45 -7.18
CA LEU A 16 -3.67 0.84 -6.88
C LEU A 16 -2.53 1.88 -6.87
N LYS A 17 -2.57 2.93 -7.70
CA LYS A 17 -1.61 4.04 -7.66
C LYS A 17 -1.74 4.88 -6.40
N ALA A 18 -2.97 5.17 -5.98
CA ALA A 18 -3.21 5.93 -4.75
C ALA A 18 -2.68 5.16 -3.53
N TYR A 19 -3.00 3.86 -3.44
CA TYR A 19 -2.45 2.97 -2.42
C TYR A 19 -0.92 2.92 -2.44
N ASP A 20 -0.32 2.75 -3.62
CA ASP A 20 1.14 2.70 -3.78
C ASP A 20 1.83 3.94 -3.22
N LYS A 21 1.28 5.12 -3.55
CA LYS A 21 1.78 6.42 -3.09
C LYS A 21 1.66 6.54 -1.57
N GLU A 22 0.49 6.28 -0.99
CA GLU A 22 0.27 6.43 0.45
C GLU A 22 1.19 5.52 1.28
N ILE A 23 1.38 4.27 0.86
CA ILE A 23 2.33 3.36 1.54
C ILE A 23 3.77 3.84 1.36
N TRP A 24 4.14 4.39 0.20
CA TRP A 24 5.48 4.94 -0.02
C TRP A 24 5.78 6.15 0.86
N ASP A 25 4.78 7.00 1.08
CA ASP A 25 4.89 8.14 2.01
C ASP A 25 5.14 7.61 3.44
N LEU A 26 4.39 6.59 3.88
CA LEU A 26 4.61 5.93 5.19
C LEU A 26 6.00 5.29 5.32
N ILE A 27 6.51 4.66 4.26
CA ILE A 27 7.88 4.10 4.20
C ILE A 27 8.91 5.22 4.38
N SER A 28 8.70 6.36 3.73
CA SER A 28 9.57 7.53 3.81
C SER A 28 9.55 8.17 5.20
N TYR A 29 8.38 8.23 5.84
CA TYR A 29 8.24 8.69 7.23
C TYR A 29 8.79 7.70 8.27
N SER A 30 8.94 6.42 7.91
CA SER A 30 9.53 5.39 8.77
C SER A 30 11.07 5.38 8.73
N ARG A 31 11.73 6.40 8.18
CA ARG A 31 13.21 6.50 8.25
C ARG A 31 13.63 6.98 9.64
N ASP A 32 14.68 6.37 10.16
CA ASP A 32 15.41 6.87 11.32
C ASP A 32 16.15 8.15 10.91
N SER A 33 15.45 9.29 10.84
CA SER A 33 16.09 10.60 10.69
C SER A 33 15.82 11.45 11.93
N ASP A 34 16.89 12.02 12.48
CA ASP A 34 16.83 13.02 13.56
C ASP A 34 15.98 14.26 13.18
N ILE A 35 15.68 14.42 11.89
CA ILE A 35 14.92 15.52 11.28
C ILE A 35 13.42 15.44 11.62
N LEU A 36 12.90 14.27 12.02
CA LEU A 36 11.47 14.07 12.34
C LEU A 36 11.09 14.42 13.79
N LYS A 37 12.04 14.91 14.61
CA LYS A 37 11.85 15.18 16.04
C LYS A 37 10.91 16.37 16.39
N TYR A 38 10.39 17.12 15.42
CA TYR A 38 9.78 18.45 15.69
C TYR A 38 8.49 18.79 14.92
N ASP A 39 7.63 17.81 14.62
CA ASP A 39 6.29 18.14 14.12
C ASP A 39 5.17 17.43 14.92
N PRO A 40 4.32 18.18 15.64
CA PRO A 40 3.24 17.62 16.46
C PRO A 40 2.07 17.04 15.66
N ALA A 41 2.02 17.22 14.33
CA ALA A 41 1.05 16.57 13.45
C ALA A 41 1.53 15.22 12.87
N TYR A 42 2.76 14.80 13.21
CA TYR A 42 3.38 13.63 12.60
C TYR A 42 2.98 12.30 13.23
N ILE A 43 3.11 11.24 12.41
CA ILE A 43 2.85 9.86 12.78
C ILE A 43 4.01 9.36 13.64
N THR A 44 3.96 9.67 14.94
CA THR A 44 5.12 9.53 15.83
C THR A 44 5.34 8.10 16.32
N THR A 45 4.31 7.25 16.31
CA THR A 45 4.43 5.88 16.81
C THR A 45 4.38 4.83 15.70
N ASN A 46 4.83 3.61 15.99
CA ASN A 46 4.64 2.48 15.08
C ASN A 46 3.16 2.12 14.94
N THR A 47 2.39 2.30 16.01
CA THR A 47 0.94 2.03 16.03
C THR A 47 0.21 2.98 15.10
N ASP A 48 0.53 4.27 15.11
CA ASP A 48 -0.10 5.23 14.20
C ASP A 48 0.25 4.94 12.72
N ILE A 49 1.49 4.49 12.46
CA ILE A 49 1.90 4.06 11.11
C ILE A 49 1.11 2.82 10.68
N HIS A 50 0.99 1.84 11.57
CA HIS A 50 0.20 0.64 11.35
C HIS A 50 -1.25 1.00 11.00
N ASP A 51 -1.91 1.78 11.85
CA ASP A 51 -3.33 2.10 11.69
C ASP A 51 -3.59 2.89 10.41
N LYS A 52 -2.69 3.81 10.05
CA LYS A 52 -2.74 4.50 8.76
C LYS A 52 -2.54 3.55 7.59
N ALA A 53 -1.57 2.64 7.64
CA ALA A 53 -1.35 1.67 6.57
C ALA A 53 -2.57 0.74 6.38
N ILE A 54 -3.17 0.29 7.48
CA ILE A 54 -4.43 -0.49 7.47
C ILE A 54 -5.55 0.32 6.82
N LYS A 55 -5.68 1.60 7.17
CA LYS A 55 -6.66 2.50 6.55
C LYS A 55 -6.43 2.65 5.05
N CYS A 56 -5.19 2.80 4.59
CA CYS A 56 -4.86 2.88 3.16
C CYS A 56 -5.30 1.61 2.41
N LEU A 57 -5.03 0.44 2.99
CA LEU A 57 -5.43 -0.85 2.42
C LEU A 57 -6.96 -1.01 2.37
N ASN A 58 -7.66 -0.60 3.42
CA ASN A 58 -9.12 -0.63 3.47
C ASN A 58 -9.76 0.35 2.49
N ASN A 59 -9.19 1.55 2.36
CA ASN A 59 -9.65 2.55 1.38
C ASN A 59 -9.54 2.03 -0.04
N LEU A 60 -8.44 1.31 -0.38
CA LEU A 60 -8.31 0.65 -1.68
C LEU A 60 -9.46 -0.34 -1.91
N LYS A 61 -9.71 -1.23 -0.95
CA LYS A 61 -10.77 -2.24 -1.06
C LYS A 61 -12.14 -1.57 -1.25
N GLN A 62 -12.47 -0.60 -0.41
CA GLN A 62 -13.72 0.16 -0.48
C GLN A 62 -13.87 0.91 -1.82
N TYR A 63 -12.81 1.54 -2.31
CA TYR A 63 -12.82 2.27 -3.58
C TYR A 63 -13.15 1.33 -4.76
N LEU A 64 -12.57 0.13 -4.77
CA LEU A 64 -12.84 -0.88 -5.80
C LEU A 64 -14.25 -1.45 -5.68
N GLU A 65 -14.74 -1.69 -4.46
CA GLU A 65 -16.11 -2.14 -4.21
C GLU A 65 -17.15 -1.10 -4.67
N GLN A 66 -16.94 0.18 -4.38
CA GLN A 66 -17.80 1.29 -4.84
C GLN A 66 -17.80 1.41 -6.36
N GLY A 67 -16.65 1.18 -7.00
CA GLY A 67 -16.52 1.10 -8.46
C GLY A 67 -17.08 -0.19 -9.07
N LYS A 68 -17.63 -1.12 -8.27
CA LYS A 68 -18.08 -2.46 -8.68
C LYS A 68 -17.00 -3.23 -9.45
N ILE A 69 -15.75 -3.08 -9.01
CA ILE A 69 -14.59 -3.71 -9.63
C ILE A 69 -14.34 -5.07 -8.99
N GLU A 70 -14.81 -6.12 -9.65
CA GLU A 70 -14.52 -7.49 -9.24
C GLU A 70 -13.21 -7.96 -9.89
N HIS A 71 -12.19 -8.19 -9.06
CA HIS A 71 -10.91 -8.70 -9.54
C HIS A 71 -10.52 -9.96 -8.75
N ARG A 72 -10.37 -11.08 -9.46
CA ARG A 72 -10.13 -12.42 -8.86
C ARG A 72 -8.94 -12.51 -7.89
N PHE A 73 -7.95 -11.63 -8.04
CA PHE A 73 -6.76 -11.60 -7.18
C PHE A 73 -6.86 -10.60 -6.03
N LEU A 74 -7.89 -9.74 -6.01
CA LEU A 74 -7.99 -8.63 -5.05
C LEU A 74 -8.05 -9.14 -3.61
N GLU A 75 -8.90 -10.11 -3.31
CA GLU A 75 -9.05 -10.62 -1.94
C GLU A 75 -7.74 -11.24 -1.44
N ARG A 76 -7.06 -12.05 -2.27
CA ARG A 76 -5.76 -12.61 -1.91
C ARG A 76 -4.70 -11.53 -1.73
N ALA A 77 -4.66 -10.54 -2.61
CA ALA A 77 -3.71 -9.42 -2.54
C ALA A 77 -3.93 -8.59 -1.26
N TYR A 78 -5.19 -8.35 -0.89
CA TYR A 78 -5.58 -7.69 0.35
C TYR A 78 -5.10 -8.47 1.57
N GLN A 79 -5.34 -9.79 1.63
CA GLN A 79 -4.91 -10.62 2.76
C GLN A 79 -3.39 -10.66 2.92
N LEU A 80 -2.63 -10.68 1.81
CA LEU A 80 -1.16 -10.62 1.85
C LEU A 80 -0.66 -9.28 2.40
N GLY A 81 -1.24 -8.17 1.93
CA GLY A 81 -0.96 -6.84 2.45
C GLY A 81 -1.24 -6.77 3.96
N LEU A 82 -2.46 -7.14 4.36
CA LEU A 82 -2.92 -7.13 5.74
C LEU A 82 -2.04 -7.97 6.66
N ARG A 83 -1.65 -9.17 6.22
CA ARG A 83 -0.75 -10.05 6.98
C ARG A 83 0.59 -9.39 7.28
N ASN A 84 1.15 -8.62 6.35
CA ASN A 84 2.41 -7.92 6.59
C ASN A 84 2.24 -6.69 7.48
N LEU A 85 1.15 -5.94 7.31
CA LEU A 85 0.84 -4.80 8.17
C LEU A 85 0.65 -5.24 9.62
N ASN A 86 -0.07 -6.33 9.88
CA ASN A 86 -0.30 -6.85 11.23
C ASN A 86 0.97 -7.35 11.96
N LYS A 87 2.13 -7.40 11.29
CA LYS A 87 3.43 -7.66 11.93
C LYS A 87 4.05 -6.41 12.53
N ILE A 88 3.49 -5.23 12.25
CA ILE A 88 3.96 -3.96 12.81
C ILE A 88 3.45 -3.84 14.24
N VAL A 89 4.37 -3.84 15.21
CA VAL A 89 4.06 -3.77 16.64
C VAL A 89 4.70 -2.57 17.32
N SER A 90 4.17 -2.19 18.49
CA SER A 90 4.78 -1.18 19.36
C SER A 90 6.20 -1.61 19.77
N ASN A 91 7.14 -0.67 19.78
CA ASN A 91 8.54 -0.82 20.23
C ASN A 91 9.50 -1.59 19.31
N GLN A 92 9.10 -2.01 18.11
CA GLN A 92 10.07 -2.52 17.12
C GLN A 92 10.88 -1.38 16.48
N PRO A 93 12.13 -1.64 16.01
CA PRO A 93 12.90 -0.66 15.27
C PRO A 93 12.16 -0.14 14.03
N ARG A 94 12.30 1.15 13.68
CA ARG A 94 11.63 1.73 12.49
C ARG A 94 12.06 1.07 11.19
N SER A 95 13.28 0.54 11.11
CA SER A 95 13.75 -0.28 10.00
C SER A 95 12.87 -1.51 9.74
N TYR A 96 12.34 -2.15 10.80
CA TYR A 96 11.39 -3.27 10.69
C TYR A 96 10.02 -2.80 10.22
N VAL A 97 9.52 -1.67 10.74
CA VAL A 97 8.27 -1.05 10.27
C VAL A 97 8.36 -0.80 8.76
N ARG A 98 9.45 -0.17 8.31
CA ARG A 98 9.71 0.14 6.90
C ARG A 98 9.74 -1.12 6.04
N TRP A 99 10.38 -2.19 6.53
CA TRP A 99 10.42 -3.48 5.84
C TRP A 99 9.01 -4.09 5.69
N HIS A 100 8.21 -4.11 6.76
CA HIS A 100 6.84 -4.63 6.73
C HIS A 100 5.92 -3.84 5.81
N LEU A 101 6.01 -2.49 5.82
CA LEU A 101 5.29 -1.63 4.89
C LEU A 101 5.66 -1.94 3.42
N ASN A 102 6.96 -2.04 3.13
CA ASN A 102 7.42 -2.33 1.77
C ASN A 102 7.00 -3.74 1.31
N ASN A 103 6.97 -4.72 2.19
CA ASN A 103 6.46 -6.05 1.87
C ASN A 103 4.95 -6.05 1.63
N ALA A 104 4.17 -5.38 2.47
CA ALA A 104 2.72 -5.24 2.27
C ALA A 104 2.41 -4.61 0.90
N ARG A 105 3.15 -3.57 0.52
CA ARG A 105 3.10 -2.95 -0.80
C ARG A 105 3.46 -3.93 -1.92
N CYS A 106 4.63 -4.55 -1.85
CA CYS A 106 5.15 -5.41 -2.91
C CYS A 106 4.31 -6.66 -3.12
N GLU A 107 3.86 -7.33 -2.05
CA GLU A 107 3.03 -8.53 -2.16
C GLU A 107 1.67 -8.23 -2.78
N LEU A 108 1.01 -7.14 -2.36
CA LEU A 108 -0.26 -6.73 -2.94
C LEU A 108 -0.12 -6.45 -4.44
N LEU A 109 0.84 -5.61 -4.82
CA LEU A 109 1.02 -5.22 -6.23
C LEU A 109 1.47 -6.41 -7.10
N SER A 110 2.28 -7.32 -6.56
CA SER A 110 2.72 -8.52 -7.28
C SER A 110 1.58 -9.50 -7.50
N GLU A 111 0.70 -9.69 -6.51
CA GLU A 111 -0.48 -10.54 -6.66
C GLU A 111 -1.45 -9.96 -7.70
N MET A 112 -1.67 -8.65 -7.69
CA MET A 112 -2.49 -7.96 -8.69
C MET A 112 -1.90 -8.05 -10.11
N ARG A 113 -0.57 -8.02 -10.23
CA ARG A 113 0.15 -8.12 -11.53
C ARG A 113 0.02 -9.48 -12.22
N LYS A 114 -0.52 -10.52 -11.56
CA LYS A 114 -0.87 -11.79 -12.21
C LYS A 114 -1.95 -11.61 -13.28
N ASP A 115 -2.71 -10.51 -13.23
CA ASP A 115 -3.51 -10.03 -14.36
C ASP A 115 -2.89 -8.76 -14.97
N TRP A 116 -1.85 -8.95 -15.77
CA TRP A 116 -1.08 -7.85 -16.36
C TRP A 116 -1.90 -6.98 -17.32
N GLY A 117 -2.94 -7.54 -17.95
CA GLY A 117 -3.81 -6.85 -18.89
C GLY A 117 -4.75 -5.83 -18.24
N SER A 118 -5.01 -5.98 -16.93
CA SER A 118 -5.89 -5.11 -16.15
C SER A 118 -5.15 -4.23 -15.16
N CYS A 119 -3.99 -4.69 -14.64
CA CYS A 119 -3.28 -4.07 -13.53
C CYS A 119 -1.98 -3.36 -13.91
N ARG A 120 -1.75 -3.03 -15.19
CA ARG A 120 -0.50 -2.36 -15.61
C ARG A 120 -0.38 -0.97 -14.99
N ILE A 121 0.45 -0.89 -13.96
CA ILE A 121 0.84 0.35 -13.29
C ILE A 121 2.33 0.55 -13.52
N ASN A 122 2.69 1.69 -14.10
CA ASN A 122 4.06 2.16 -14.10
C ASN A 122 4.39 2.57 -12.67
N ILE A 123 4.95 1.64 -11.89
CA ILE A 123 5.56 1.98 -10.60
C ILE A 123 6.83 2.74 -10.96
N ILE A 124 6.80 4.06 -10.80
CA ILE A 124 8.02 4.86 -10.86
C ILE A 124 8.70 4.61 -9.52
N TYR A 125 9.74 3.78 -9.52
CA TYR A 125 10.57 3.59 -8.35
C TYR A 125 11.37 4.88 -8.14
N ILE A 126 10.86 5.77 -7.30
CA ILE A 126 11.64 6.93 -6.86
C ILE A 126 12.55 6.38 -5.77
N HIS A 127 13.81 6.11 -6.13
CA HIS A 127 14.79 5.70 -5.13
C HIS A 127 14.85 6.82 -4.08
N PRO A 128 14.84 6.48 -2.79
CA PRO A 128 14.88 7.44 -1.69
C PRO A 128 16.10 8.39 -1.66
N ASP A 129 17.02 8.26 -2.63
CA ASP A 129 18.33 8.90 -2.75
C ASP A 129 18.56 9.51 -4.16
N ALA A 130 17.51 9.66 -4.97
CA ALA A 130 17.58 10.30 -6.30
C ALA A 130 17.27 11.81 -6.23
#